data_AF-A0A348ZL15-F1
#
_entry.id   AF-A0A348ZL15-F1
#
_cell.length_a   1.000
_cell.length_b   1.000
_cell.length_c   1.000
_cell.angle_alpha   90.00
_cell.angle_beta   90.00
_cell.angle_gamma   90.00
#
_symmetry.space_group_name_H-M   'P 1'
#
loop_
_entity.id
_entity.type
_entity.pdbx_description
1 polymer ?
#
loop_
_entity_poly.entity_id
_entity_poly.type
_entity_poly.pdbx_seq_one_letter_code
_entity_poly.pdbx_strand_id
1 'polypeptide(L)'
;MLRRNEDNYNGPDKDVNRWNELYTAYIAMYDPDAAAQYFNEDCDAEAGDSKAHAWYQVAYMKDKGTPDLNVTGDMPLSASFEKNGQQTYAVYNPTDSDKTVTFSDGTSFTAVAGKLTEHIAEKPTTTAAPTTTPDPSAPTTKVKPTPGPEEGYIRLSDDLYYKKLEYTVVGMNSPELLDAGATLQFAFAPTSNVKVYVDGVDTPAGQDPINLITNVIVKMNPTKLEDDSYTNIKIVADSGTSEVILRKGSPTPPTEATTEAPSTKAPTTVAPTTEAPTQAPTVEPTT
;
A
#
# COMPACT_ATOMS: atom_id res chain seq x y z
N MET A 1 6.24 -31.20 -10.44
CA MET A 1 7.14 -30.11 -10.87
C MET A 1 8.44 -30.06 -10.08
N LEU A 2 8.47 -30.47 -8.80
CA LEU A 2 9.68 -30.33 -7.96
C LEU A 2 10.69 -31.45 -7.99
N ARG A 3 10.26 -32.72 -8.16
CA ARG A 3 11.20 -33.78 -8.58
C ARG A 3 11.99 -33.30 -9.79
N ARG A 4 11.32 -32.72 -10.80
CA ARG A 4 11.97 -32.12 -11.98
C ARG A 4 12.93 -30.95 -11.64
N ASN A 5 12.68 -30.16 -10.60
CA ASN A 5 13.55 -29.03 -10.25
C ASN A 5 14.78 -29.50 -9.45
N GLU A 6 14.60 -30.37 -8.47
CA GLU A 6 15.69 -30.98 -7.71
C GLU A 6 16.50 -31.98 -8.55
N ASP A 7 15.87 -32.69 -9.48
CA ASP A 7 16.54 -33.58 -10.44
C ASP A 7 17.50 -32.82 -11.35
N ASN A 8 17.21 -31.53 -11.63
CA ASN A 8 18.07 -30.64 -12.40
C ASN A 8 19.12 -29.92 -11.53
N TYR A 9 19.04 -30.03 -10.20
CA TYR A 9 20.00 -29.43 -9.28
C TYR A 9 21.16 -30.41 -8.99
N ASN A 10 22.39 -29.98 -9.28
CA ASN A 10 23.61 -30.77 -9.09
C ASN A 10 24.53 -30.20 -7.99
N GLY A 11 24.02 -29.30 -7.13
CA GLY A 11 24.77 -28.74 -6.02
C GLY A 11 24.97 -29.73 -4.86
N PRO A 12 25.99 -29.49 -4.00
CA PRO A 12 26.28 -30.36 -2.85
C PRO A 12 25.19 -30.36 -1.77
N ASP A 13 24.28 -29.40 -1.83
CA ASP A 13 23.14 -29.21 -0.94
C ASP A 13 21.82 -29.69 -1.57
N LYS A 14 21.85 -30.57 -2.58
CA LYS A 14 20.63 -31.17 -3.13
C LYS A 14 19.80 -31.85 -2.05
N ASP A 15 18.52 -31.52 -1.98
CA ASP A 15 17.61 -32.08 -0.99
C ASP A 15 16.18 -32.12 -1.56
N VAL A 16 15.73 -33.33 -1.86
CA VAL A 16 14.41 -33.59 -2.46
C VAL A 16 13.24 -33.26 -1.52
N ASN A 17 13.51 -33.05 -0.23
CA ASN A 17 12.53 -32.70 0.78
C ASN A 17 12.60 -31.23 1.22
N ARG A 18 13.56 -30.45 0.70
CA ARG A 18 13.70 -29.04 1.02
C ARG A 18 12.44 -28.28 0.65
N TRP A 19 11.95 -27.48 1.60
CA TRP A 19 10.82 -26.56 1.43
C TRP A 19 9.54 -27.26 0.92
N ASN A 20 9.40 -28.56 1.17
CA ASN A 20 8.26 -29.34 0.70
C ASN A 20 6.94 -28.72 1.19
N GLU A 21 6.90 -28.20 2.41
CA GLU A 21 5.78 -27.50 3.02
C GLU A 21 5.39 -26.22 2.28
N LEU A 22 6.36 -25.38 1.86
CA LEU A 22 6.08 -24.20 1.05
C LEU A 22 5.49 -24.56 -0.31
N TYR A 23 6.05 -25.57 -0.96
CA TYR A 23 5.54 -26.06 -2.23
C TYR A 23 4.16 -26.71 -2.08
N THR A 24 3.92 -27.41 -0.97
CA THR A 24 2.62 -27.96 -0.64
C THR A 24 1.58 -26.84 -0.51
N ALA A 25 1.89 -25.78 0.24
CA ALA A 25 1.00 -24.61 0.39
C ALA A 25 0.70 -23.95 -0.97
N TYR A 26 1.70 -23.83 -1.84
CA TYR A 26 1.51 -23.30 -3.20
C TYR A 26 0.61 -24.18 -4.07
N ILE A 27 0.82 -25.51 -4.05
CA ILE A 27 -0.03 -26.46 -4.79
C ILE A 27 -1.48 -26.37 -4.28
N ALA A 28 -1.68 -26.21 -2.97
CA ALA A 28 -3.02 -26.16 -2.37
C ALA A 28 -3.89 -25.02 -2.91
N MET A 29 -3.28 -23.92 -3.36
CA MET A 29 -4.02 -22.80 -3.96
C MET A 29 -4.70 -23.16 -5.30
N TYR A 30 -4.28 -24.26 -5.95
CA TYR A 30 -4.83 -24.74 -7.23
C TYR A 30 -5.46 -26.13 -7.13
N ASP A 31 -4.76 -27.07 -6.46
CA ASP A 31 -5.19 -28.46 -6.31
C ASP A 31 -4.91 -28.94 -4.88
N PRO A 32 -5.86 -28.71 -3.95
CA PRO A 32 -5.73 -29.12 -2.55
C PRO A 32 -5.59 -30.64 -2.35
N ASP A 33 -6.13 -31.45 -3.26
CA ASP A 33 -6.01 -32.90 -3.19
C ASP A 33 -4.61 -33.38 -3.58
N ALA A 34 -4.05 -32.83 -4.65
CA ALA A 34 -2.65 -33.08 -5.01
C ALA A 34 -1.69 -32.56 -3.94
N ALA A 35 -1.97 -31.42 -3.31
CA ALA A 35 -1.17 -30.88 -2.21
C ALA A 35 -1.12 -31.86 -1.03
N ALA A 36 -2.26 -32.41 -0.61
CA ALA A 36 -2.29 -33.39 0.47
C ALA A 36 -1.54 -34.69 0.15
N GLN A 37 -1.50 -35.11 -1.12
CA GLN A 37 -0.69 -36.26 -1.54
C GLN A 37 0.81 -35.93 -1.63
N TYR A 38 1.15 -34.66 -1.86
CA TYR A 38 2.52 -34.18 -2.02
C TYR A 38 3.20 -33.87 -0.69
N PHE A 39 2.43 -33.47 0.32
CA PHE A 39 2.94 -33.12 1.65
C PHE A 39 3.75 -34.26 2.26
N ASN A 40 4.99 -33.95 2.65
CA ASN A 40 5.87 -34.85 3.35
C ASN A 40 6.09 -34.34 4.79
N GLU A 41 5.55 -35.04 5.77
CA GLU A 41 5.70 -34.67 7.19
C GLU A 41 7.14 -34.77 7.70
N ASP A 42 8.01 -35.51 7.01
CA ASP A 42 9.43 -35.64 7.32
C ASP A 42 10.29 -34.52 6.71
N CYS A 43 9.69 -33.52 6.06
CA CYS A 43 10.47 -32.41 5.49
C CYS A 43 11.20 -31.58 6.54
N ASP A 44 12.31 -30.95 6.14
CA ASP A 44 12.91 -29.87 6.91
C ASP A 44 12.20 -28.57 6.49
N ALA A 45 11.31 -28.09 7.37
CA ALA A 45 10.55 -26.88 7.11
C ALA A 45 11.50 -25.68 6.93
N GLU A 46 11.15 -24.79 6.00
CA GLU A 46 11.81 -23.50 5.84
C GLU A 46 11.78 -22.74 7.18
N ALA A 47 12.84 -21.97 7.47
CA ALA A 47 13.07 -21.39 8.79
C ALA A 47 11.97 -20.39 9.23
N GLY A 48 11.20 -19.82 8.29
CA GLY A 48 10.08 -18.93 8.51
C GLY A 48 8.70 -19.60 8.44
N ASP A 49 8.62 -20.91 8.20
CA ASP A 49 7.36 -21.65 8.11
C ASP A 49 7.29 -22.82 9.12
N SER A 50 6.14 -23.48 9.17
CA SER A 50 5.95 -24.71 9.92
C SER A 50 5.11 -25.71 9.15
N LYS A 51 5.38 -26.99 9.38
CA LYS A 51 4.56 -28.11 8.87
C LYS A 51 3.08 -27.95 9.22
N ALA A 52 2.79 -27.43 10.42
CA ALA A 52 1.45 -27.19 10.90
C ALA A 52 0.72 -26.09 10.08
N HIS A 53 1.42 -25.00 9.76
CA HIS A 53 0.88 -23.92 8.94
C HIS A 53 0.56 -24.41 7.51
N ALA A 54 1.51 -25.07 6.86
CA ALA A 54 1.30 -25.63 5.53
C ALA A 54 0.14 -26.65 5.50
N TRP A 55 0.09 -27.57 6.49
CA TRP A 55 -0.99 -28.55 6.57
C TRP A 55 -2.35 -27.89 6.85
N TYR A 56 -2.40 -26.86 7.70
CA TYR A 56 -3.63 -26.10 7.92
C TYR A 56 -4.16 -25.49 6.62
N GLN A 57 -3.29 -24.87 5.81
CA GLN A 57 -3.68 -24.30 4.52
C GLN A 57 -4.23 -25.36 3.57
N VAL A 58 -3.57 -26.53 3.48
CA VAL A 58 -4.07 -27.66 2.68
C VAL A 58 -5.43 -28.11 3.16
N ALA A 59 -5.59 -28.36 4.47
CA ALA A 59 -6.85 -28.84 5.04
C ALA A 59 -7.98 -27.82 4.82
N TYR A 60 -7.68 -26.53 5.00
CA TYR A 60 -8.62 -25.44 4.78
C TYR A 60 -9.08 -25.39 3.32
N MET A 61 -8.15 -25.38 2.37
CA MET A 61 -8.48 -25.31 0.94
C MET A 61 -9.13 -26.60 0.43
N LYS A 62 -8.82 -27.76 1.02
CA LYS A 62 -9.56 -29.01 0.75
C LYS A 62 -11.00 -28.90 1.21
N ASP A 63 -11.27 -28.26 2.34
CA ASP A 63 -12.63 -28.11 2.86
C ASP A 63 -13.41 -27.03 2.08
N LYS A 64 -12.84 -25.82 2.00
CA LYS A 64 -13.49 -24.61 1.49
C LYS A 64 -13.29 -24.33 0.00
N GLY A 65 -12.33 -25.01 -0.62
CA GLY A 65 -11.95 -24.79 -2.02
C GLY A 65 -10.76 -23.86 -2.21
N THR A 66 -10.50 -23.52 -3.47
CA THR A 66 -9.42 -22.64 -3.88
C THR A 66 -9.88 -21.18 -3.89
N PRO A 67 -8.96 -20.19 -3.81
CA PRO A 67 -9.33 -18.78 -3.90
C PRO A 67 -10.14 -18.45 -5.16
N ASP A 68 -11.28 -17.77 -5.01
CA ASP A 68 -12.04 -17.20 -6.12
C ASP A 68 -11.71 -15.71 -6.28
N LEU A 69 -10.91 -15.40 -7.30
CA LEU A 69 -10.44 -14.05 -7.56
C LEU A 69 -11.45 -13.17 -8.30
N ASN A 70 -12.63 -13.69 -8.65
CA ASN A 70 -13.69 -12.91 -9.31
C ASN A 70 -14.66 -12.26 -8.31
N VAL A 71 -14.55 -12.60 -7.03
CA VAL A 71 -15.46 -12.15 -5.97
C VAL A 71 -14.69 -11.33 -4.93
N THR A 72 -14.91 -10.02 -4.91
CA THR A 72 -14.24 -9.08 -4.02
C THR A 72 -15.18 -8.62 -2.90
N GLY A 73 -14.70 -8.55 -1.66
CA GLY A 73 -15.43 -7.95 -0.54
C GLY A 73 -15.16 -6.44 -0.41
N ASP A 74 -16.07 -5.72 0.21
CA ASP A 74 -15.92 -4.30 0.56
C ASP A 74 -15.02 -4.06 1.79
N MET A 75 -14.63 -5.11 2.51
CA MET A 75 -13.64 -5.06 3.58
C MET A 75 -12.24 -5.50 3.10
N PRO A 76 -11.16 -4.75 3.44
CA PRO A 76 -9.80 -5.11 3.04
C PRO A 76 -9.31 -6.47 3.56
N LEU A 77 -9.81 -6.91 4.72
CA LEU A 77 -9.47 -8.19 5.34
C LEU A 77 -10.50 -9.25 5.00
N SER A 78 -10.77 -9.40 3.70
CA SER A 78 -11.71 -10.39 3.15
C SER A 78 -11.04 -11.32 2.14
N ALA A 79 -11.53 -12.55 2.05
CA ALA A 79 -11.14 -13.53 1.06
C ALA A 79 -12.34 -14.38 0.65
N SER A 80 -12.31 -14.87 -0.60
CA SER A 80 -13.37 -15.69 -1.19
C SER A 80 -12.77 -17.00 -1.68
N PHE A 81 -13.44 -18.12 -1.40
CA PHE A 81 -13.03 -19.47 -1.82
C PHE A 81 -14.22 -20.19 -2.47
N GLU A 82 -13.96 -21.00 -3.48
CA GLU A 82 -15.00 -21.74 -4.20
C GLU A 82 -14.68 -23.22 -4.29
N LYS A 83 -15.70 -24.04 -4.04
CA LYS A 83 -15.65 -25.48 -4.22
C LYS A 83 -16.99 -26.01 -4.72
N ASN A 84 -17.00 -26.59 -5.92
CA ASN A 84 -18.15 -27.30 -6.49
C ASN A 84 -19.46 -26.49 -6.47
N GLY A 85 -19.39 -25.19 -6.77
CA GLY A 85 -20.54 -24.29 -6.78
C GLY A 85 -20.93 -23.74 -5.40
N GLN A 86 -20.15 -24.02 -4.35
CA GLN A 86 -20.30 -23.41 -3.03
C GLN A 86 -19.22 -22.34 -2.83
N GLN A 87 -19.63 -21.15 -2.42
CA GLN A 87 -18.76 -20.03 -2.10
C GLN A 87 -18.60 -19.92 -0.57
N THR A 88 -17.35 -19.78 -0.12
CA THR A 88 -17.00 -19.43 1.25
C THR A 88 -16.41 -18.02 1.27
N TYR A 89 -16.95 -17.15 2.11
CA TYR A 89 -16.50 -15.79 2.33
C TYR A 89 -15.91 -15.70 3.74
N ALA A 90 -14.64 -15.34 3.84
CA ALA A 90 -13.94 -15.17 5.11
C ALA A 90 -13.64 -13.69 5.31
N VAL A 91 -14.08 -13.12 6.43
CA VAL A 91 -13.82 -11.71 6.78
C VAL A 91 -13.34 -11.60 8.21
N TYR A 92 -12.16 -11.00 8.41
CA TYR A 92 -11.71 -10.57 9.72
C TYR A 92 -12.15 -9.13 9.97
N ASN A 93 -12.99 -8.91 10.98
CA ASN A 93 -13.35 -7.58 11.41
C ASN A 93 -12.48 -7.18 12.62
N PRO A 94 -11.47 -6.30 12.44
CA PRO A 94 -10.57 -5.90 13.51
C PRO A 94 -11.18 -4.84 14.45
N THR A 95 -12.38 -4.34 14.13
CA THR A 95 -13.02 -3.27 14.92
C THR A 95 -13.76 -3.82 16.14
N ASP A 96 -14.17 -2.92 17.02
CA ASP A 96 -14.91 -3.20 18.25
C ASP A 96 -16.44 -3.27 18.06
N SER A 97 -16.92 -3.13 16.82
CA SER A 97 -18.34 -3.18 16.47
C SER A 97 -18.58 -4.10 15.27
N ASP A 98 -19.75 -4.75 15.27
CA ASP A 98 -20.17 -5.60 14.16
C ASP A 98 -20.32 -4.76 12.88
N LYS A 99 -19.91 -5.33 11.75
CA LYS A 99 -20.01 -4.68 10.43
C LYS A 99 -20.85 -5.52 9.50
N THR A 100 -21.71 -4.86 8.73
CA THR A 100 -22.31 -5.49 7.56
C THR A 100 -21.30 -5.40 6.42
N VAL A 101 -21.00 -6.52 5.78
CA VAL A 101 -20.04 -6.63 4.68
C VAL A 101 -20.76 -7.09 3.43
N THR A 102 -20.26 -6.69 2.27
CA THR A 102 -20.87 -6.97 0.96
C THR A 102 -19.80 -7.43 -0.02
N PHE A 103 -20.12 -8.47 -0.79
CA PHE A 103 -19.28 -8.97 -1.87
C PHE A 103 -19.83 -8.57 -3.24
N SER A 104 -18.96 -8.55 -4.25
CA SER A 104 -19.29 -8.12 -5.62
C SER A 104 -20.35 -8.97 -6.32
N ASP A 105 -20.62 -10.17 -5.82
CA ASP A 105 -21.69 -11.05 -6.29
C ASP A 105 -23.06 -10.77 -5.64
N GLY A 106 -23.13 -9.77 -4.77
CA GLY A 106 -24.32 -9.33 -4.05
C GLY A 106 -24.52 -10.00 -2.68
N THR A 107 -23.66 -10.93 -2.29
CA THR A 107 -23.74 -11.58 -0.97
C THR A 107 -23.42 -10.59 0.14
N SER A 108 -24.22 -10.60 1.20
CA SER A 108 -24.00 -9.73 2.37
C SER A 108 -24.30 -10.44 3.68
N PHE A 109 -23.48 -10.21 4.69
CA PHE A 109 -23.62 -10.78 6.03
C PHE A 109 -22.97 -9.90 7.09
N THR A 110 -23.18 -10.23 8.37
CA THR A 110 -22.57 -9.52 9.50
C THR A 110 -21.23 -10.17 9.88
N ALA A 111 -20.13 -9.40 9.80
CA ALA A 111 -18.83 -9.75 10.35
C ALA A 111 -18.71 -9.29 11.80
N VAL A 112 -18.53 -10.23 12.72
CA VAL A 112 -18.53 -9.98 14.17
C VAL A 112 -17.26 -9.24 14.59
N ALA A 113 -17.40 -8.24 15.47
CA ALA A 113 -16.29 -7.48 16.05
C ALA A 113 -15.17 -8.37 16.60
N GLY A 114 -13.92 -8.03 16.26
CA GLY A 114 -12.70 -8.71 16.72
C GLY A 114 -12.56 -10.17 16.29
N LYS A 115 -13.29 -10.63 15.26
CA LYS A 115 -13.34 -12.04 14.88
C LYS A 115 -13.19 -12.25 13.37
N LEU A 116 -12.68 -13.44 13.03
CA LEU A 116 -12.86 -14.02 11.71
C LEU A 116 -14.27 -14.59 11.65
N THR A 117 -15.06 -14.12 10.69
CA THR A 117 -16.39 -14.63 10.38
C THR A 117 -16.32 -15.33 9.03
N GLU A 118 -16.82 -16.56 8.98
CA GLU A 118 -17.02 -17.29 7.73
C GLU A 118 -18.50 -17.35 7.40
N HIS A 119 -18.83 -17.05 6.15
CA HIS A 119 -20.16 -17.24 5.59
C HIS A 119 -20.05 -18.21 4.41
N ILE A 120 -20.95 -19.18 4.33
CA ILE A 120 -20.96 -20.19 3.27
C ILE A 120 -22.31 -20.13 2.59
N ALA A 121 -22.31 -19.96 1.28
CA ALA A 121 -23.51 -19.90 0.45
C ALA A 121 -23.30 -20.63 -0.88
N GLU A 122 -24.38 -20.95 -1.58
CA GLU A 122 -24.29 -21.37 -2.97
C GLU A 122 -23.79 -20.19 -3.82
N LYS A 123 -22.87 -20.47 -4.74
CA LYS A 123 -22.34 -19.45 -5.64
C LYS A 123 -23.47 -18.92 -6.53
N PRO A 124 -23.72 -17.61 -6.56
CA PRO A 124 -24.75 -17.05 -7.43
C PRO A 124 -24.49 -17.39 -8.90
N THR A 125 -25.41 -18.11 -9.55
CA THR A 125 -25.36 -18.30 -11.01
C THR A 125 -25.80 -17.01 -11.69
N THR A 126 -24.90 -16.36 -12.42
CA THR A 126 -25.17 -15.10 -13.12
C THR A 126 -26.31 -15.26 -14.13
N THR A 127 -27.46 -14.64 -13.85
CA THR A 127 -28.21 -13.94 -14.89
C THR A 127 -27.64 -12.52 -14.95
N ALA A 128 -27.39 -12.01 -16.16
CA ALA A 128 -26.70 -10.75 -16.42
C ALA A 128 -27.08 -9.62 -15.44
N ALA A 129 -26.06 -8.89 -14.96
CA ALA A 129 -26.20 -7.74 -14.08
C ALA A 129 -27.21 -6.71 -14.64
N PRO A 130 -28.03 -6.04 -13.80
CA PRO A 130 -28.77 -4.88 -14.25
C PRO A 130 -27.77 -3.77 -14.61
N THR A 131 -27.75 -3.41 -15.90
CA THR A 131 -27.08 -2.21 -16.40
C THR A 131 -27.81 -0.99 -15.86
N THR A 132 -27.35 -0.43 -14.74
CA THR A 132 -27.74 0.92 -14.34
C THR A 132 -26.84 1.93 -15.04
N THR A 133 -27.28 2.41 -16.20
CA THR A 133 -26.79 3.66 -16.79
C THR A 133 -27.17 4.81 -15.85
N PRO A 134 -26.25 5.66 -15.38
CA PRO A 134 -26.64 6.82 -14.59
C PRO A 134 -27.34 7.87 -15.46
N ASP A 135 -28.55 8.26 -15.03
CA ASP A 135 -29.38 9.33 -15.59
C ASP A 135 -28.78 10.72 -15.24
N PRO A 136 -28.50 11.59 -16.23
CA PRO A 136 -27.88 12.90 -15.99
C PRO A 136 -28.95 13.95 -15.71
N SER A 137 -29.63 13.92 -14.56
CA SER A 137 -30.38 15.06 -14.03
C SER A 137 -30.77 14.89 -12.57
N ALA A 138 -29.86 15.22 -11.65
CA ALA A 138 -30.22 15.60 -10.28
C ALA A 138 -29.32 16.80 -9.85
N PRO A 139 -29.90 17.85 -9.24
CA PRO A 139 -29.19 19.10 -9.02
C PRO A 139 -28.14 18.97 -7.92
N THR A 140 -26.89 19.32 -8.24
CA THR A 140 -25.78 19.36 -7.30
C THR A 140 -25.83 20.64 -6.47
N THR A 141 -26.34 20.55 -5.24
CA THR A 141 -26.00 21.53 -4.21
C THR A 141 -24.55 21.30 -3.78
N LYS A 142 -23.68 22.28 -4.06
CA LYS A 142 -22.30 22.30 -3.59
C LYS A 142 -22.27 22.35 -2.07
N VAL A 143 -21.96 21.22 -1.43
CA VAL A 143 -21.43 21.21 -0.07
C VAL A 143 -19.91 21.29 -0.18
N LYS A 144 -19.34 22.37 0.37
CA LYS A 144 -17.90 22.56 0.55
C LYS A 144 -17.41 21.53 1.58
N PRO A 145 -16.44 20.65 1.28
CA PRO A 145 -15.87 19.76 2.27
C PRO A 145 -15.10 20.57 3.34
N THR A 146 -15.26 20.18 4.60
CA THR A 146 -14.46 20.65 5.72
C THR A 146 -13.20 19.77 5.79
N PRO A 147 -11.97 20.32 5.84
CA PRO A 147 -10.76 19.51 5.84
C PRO A 147 -10.41 18.95 7.24
N GLY A 148 -10.04 17.67 7.27
CA GLY A 148 -9.41 16.86 8.34
C GLY A 148 -8.82 15.58 7.71
N PRO A 149 -7.73 14.97 8.24
CA PRO A 149 -6.68 14.34 7.43
C PRO A 149 -7.03 12.94 6.88
N GLU A 150 -6.29 12.49 5.86
CA GLU A 150 -6.21 11.09 5.32
C GLU A 150 -6.89 10.70 3.98
N GLU A 151 -7.12 11.62 3.04
CA GLU A 151 -7.52 11.16 1.69
C GLU A 151 -6.32 10.66 0.84
N GLY A 152 -6.31 9.35 0.56
CA GLY A 152 -5.50 8.73 -0.51
C GLY A 152 -4.23 7.99 -0.10
N TYR A 153 -4.03 7.68 1.19
CA TYR A 153 -2.94 6.82 1.65
C TYR A 153 -3.36 5.34 1.67
N ILE A 154 -2.47 4.46 1.22
CA ILE A 154 -2.60 3.00 1.19
C ILE A 154 -1.62 2.41 2.22
N ARG A 155 -2.09 1.47 3.03
CA ARG A 155 -1.32 0.88 4.14
C ARG A 155 -0.26 -0.12 3.65
N LEU A 156 0.94 -0.05 4.23
CA LEU A 156 2.05 -1.01 4.03
C LEU A 156 2.31 -1.84 5.32
N SER A 157 2.24 -1.22 6.50
CA SER A 157 2.33 -1.85 7.83
C SER A 157 1.39 -1.17 8.82
N ASP A 158 1.50 -1.46 10.12
CA ASP A 158 0.75 -0.76 11.18
C ASP A 158 1.06 0.74 11.20
N ASP A 159 2.32 1.09 10.95
CA ASP A 159 2.89 2.42 11.08
C ASP A 159 3.34 3.05 9.77
N LEU A 160 3.37 2.33 8.64
CA LEU A 160 3.82 2.85 7.35
C LEU A 160 2.72 2.79 6.30
N TYR A 161 2.53 3.90 5.60
CA TYR A 161 1.55 4.10 4.54
C TYR A 161 2.21 4.78 3.34
N TYR A 162 1.67 4.63 2.13
CA TYR A 162 2.11 5.39 0.97
C TYR A 162 0.93 6.04 0.23
N LYS A 163 1.18 7.18 -0.39
CA LYS A 163 0.27 7.83 -1.34
C LYS A 163 0.95 7.95 -2.67
N LYS A 164 0.34 7.39 -3.71
CA LYS A 164 0.79 7.56 -5.09
C LYS A 164 0.54 9.00 -5.54
N LEU A 165 1.57 9.68 -6.03
CA LEU A 165 1.44 10.97 -6.71
C LEU A 165 1.51 10.78 -8.23
N GLU A 166 2.52 10.07 -8.72
CA GLU A 166 2.74 9.85 -10.14
C GLU A 166 3.36 8.45 -10.36
N TYR A 167 2.92 7.67 -11.35
CA TYR A 167 3.61 6.46 -11.85
C TYR A 167 3.73 6.51 -13.37
N THR A 168 4.74 7.20 -13.89
CA THR A 168 5.04 7.22 -15.33
C THR A 168 6.25 6.37 -15.71
N VAL A 169 7.04 5.86 -14.74
CA VAL A 169 8.04 4.81 -15.02
C VAL A 169 7.30 3.57 -15.51
N VAL A 170 7.69 3.07 -16.68
CA VAL A 170 7.00 1.95 -17.34
C VAL A 170 7.03 0.71 -16.45
N GLY A 171 5.84 0.13 -16.22
CA GLY A 171 5.68 -1.09 -15.42
C GLY A 171 5.85 -0.88 -13.91
N MET A 172 5.81 0.35 -13.41
CA MET A 172 5.90 0.62 -11.96
C MET A 172 4.75 -0.05 -11.19
N ASN A 173 5.13 -0.98 -10.31
CA ASN A 173 4.22 -1.63 -9.37
C ASN A 173 3.95 -0.74 -8.15
N SER A 174 2.92 -1.11 -7.38
CA SER A 174 2.76 -0.56 -6.03
C SER A 174 3.94 -0.99 -5.14
N PRO A 175 4.34 -0.20 -4.13
CA PRO A 175 5.45 -0.53 -3.26
C PRO A 175 5.11 -1.75 -2.40
N GLU A 176 6.08 -2.64 -2.20
CA GLU A 176 5.91 -3.88 -1.42
C GLU A 176 6.83 -3.89 -0.21
N LEU A 177 6.28 -4.16 0.97
CA LEU A 177 7.03 -4.31 2.20
C LEU A 177 7.42 -5.79 2.38
N LEU A 178 8.71 -6.06 2.52
CA LEU A 178 9.34 -7.39 2.58
C LEU A 178 10.20 -7.50 3.84
N ASP A 179 10.72 -8.70 4.11
CA ASP A 179 11.68 -8.97 5.18
C ASP A 179 11.21 -8.47 6.56
N ALA A 180 9.94 -8.76 6.90
CA ALA A 180 9.28 -8.31 8.13
C ALA A 180 9.34 -6.78 8.37
N GLY A 181 9.32 -5.99 7.29
CA GLY A 181 9.35 -4.52 7.36
C GLY A 181 10.72 -3.89 7.16
N ALA A 182 11.79 -4.69 7.01
CA ALA A 182 13.14 -4.16 6.82
C ALA A 182 13.43 -3.70 5.38
N THR A 183 12.60 -4.08 4.41
CA THR A 183 12.78 -3.76 2.99
C THR A 183 11.49 -3.24 2.38
N LEU A 184 11.50 -2.01 1.85
CA LEU A 184 10.45 -1.50 0.96
C LEU A 184 10.97 -1.53 -0.48
N GLN A 185 10.21 -2.16 -1.38
CA GLN A 185 10.59 -2.44 -2.76
C GLN A 185 9.70 -1.70 -3.76
N PHE A 186 10.34 -1.12 -4.78
CA PHE A 186 9.68 -0.58 -5.98
C PHE A 186 10.19 -1.35 -7.19
N ALA A 187 9.33 -2.15 -7.82
CA ALA A 187 9.64 -2.92 -9.01
C ALA A 187 9.05 -2.24 -10.26
N PHE A 188 9.78 -2.31 -11.38
CA PHE A 188 9.39 -1.72 -12.65
C PHE A 188 9.98 -2.49 -13.84
N ALA A 189 9.53 -2.19 -15.06
CA ALA A 189 10.10 -2.78 -16.27
C ALA A 189 11.55 -2.30 -16.50
N PRO A 190 12.42 -3.10 -17.15
CA PRO A 190 13.81 -2.71 -17.39
C PRO A 190 13.96 -1.33 -18.03
N THR A 191 14.76 -0.47 -17.40
CA THR A 191 15.02 0.93 -17.84
C THR A 191 16.43 1.39 -17.43
N SER A 192 16.96 2.41 -18.09
CA SER A 192 18.29 2.98 -17.78
C SER A 192 18.18 4.28 -16.98
N ASN A 193 19.34 4.74 -16.46
CA ASN A 193 19.50 6.01 -15.72
C ASN A 193 18.59 6.18 -14.50
N VAL A 194 18.37 5.08 -13.75
CA VAL A 194 17.55 5.11 -12.53
C VAL A 194 18.23 5.93 -11.45
N LYS A 195 17.57 6.99 -10.97
CA LYS A 195 17.95 7.82 -9.84
C LYS A 195 16.82 7.91 -8.83
N VAL A 196 17.18 7.99 -7.55
CA VAL A 196 16.22 8.09 -6.46
C VAL A 196 16.48 9.36 -5.68
N TYR A 197 15.43 10.11 -5.41
CA TYR A 197 15.45 11.29 -4.58
C TYR A 197 14.59 11.04 -3.35
N VAL A 198 15.16 11.30 -2.17
CA VAL A 198 14.46 11.26 -0.88
C VAL A 198 14.33 12.71 -0.41
N ASP A 199 13.10 13.19 -0.25
CA ASP A 199 12.77 14.59 0.06
C ASP A 199 13.48 15.59 -0.88
N GLY A 200 13.58 15.22 -2.16
CA GLY A 200 14.22 16.02 -3.20
C GLY A 200 15.75 15.94 -3.26
N VAL A 201 16.39 15.17 -2.38
CA VAL A 201 17.85 14.99 -2.34
C VAL A 201 18.25 13.73 -3.11
N ASP A 202 19.17 13.83 -4.08
CA ASP A 202 19.72 12.68 -4.82
C ASP A 202 20.40 11.73 -3.84
N THR A 203 19.85 10.52 -3.70
CA THR A 203 20.23 9.53 -2.68
C THR A 203 20.71 8.25 -3.36
N PRO A 204 22.02 8.06 -3.57
CA PRO A 204 22.58 6.87 -4.22
C PRO A 204 22.37 5.59 -3.40
N ALA A 205 22.49 4.45 -4.09
CA ALA A 205 22.44 3.13 -3.45
C ALA A 205 23.51 2.99 -2.34
N GLY A 206 23.11 2.48 -1.19
CA GLY A 206 23.96 2.31 0.00
C GLY A 206 23.94 3.51 0.94
N GLN A 207 23.29 4.63 0.58
CA GLN A 207 23.03 5.73 1.49
C GLN A 207 21.63 5.58 2.10
N ASP A 208 21.53 5.59 3.42
CA ASP A 208 20.24 5.54 4.12
C ASP A 208 19.27 6.62 3.58
N PRO A 209 18.01 6.27 3.27
CA PRO A 209 17.37 4.95 3.46
C PRO A 209 17.53 3.96 2.29
N ILE A 210 18.24 4.29 1.20
CA ILE A 210 18.31 3.50 -0.03
C ILE A 210 19.37 2.38 0.06
N ASN A 211 18.94 1.12 -0.02
CA ASN A 211 19.83 -0.05 0.00
C ASN A 211 20.34 -0.42 -1.40
N LEU A 212 19.46 -0.36 -2.40
CA LEU A 212 19.74 -0.87 -3.74
C LEU A 212 19.01 -0.04 -4.81
N ILE A 213 19.73 0.27 -5.88
CA ILE A 213 19.18 0.80 -7.13
C ILE A 213 19.70 -0.07 -8.27
N THR A 214 18.80 -0.60 -9.10
CA THR A 214 19.12 -1.35 -10.32
C THR A 214 18.28 -0.82 -11.49
N ASN A 215 18.41 -1.43 -12.66
CA ASN A 215 17.60 -1.11 -13.84
C ASN A 215 16.16 -1.63 -13.80
N VAL A 216 15.77 -2.42 -12.78
CA VAL A 216 14.42 -3.00 -12.64
C VAL A 216 13.81 -2.83 -11.25
N ILE A 217 14.63 -2.47 -10.26
CA ILE A 217 14.22 -2.45 -8.86
C ILE A 217 14.95 -1.38 -8.06
N VAL A 218 14.22 -0.74 -7.15
CA VAL A 218 14.76 0.07 -6.06
C VAL A 218 14.34 -0.58 -4.74
N LYS A 219 15.29 -0.74 -3.80
CA LYS A 219 15.01 -1.18 -2.42
C LYS A 219 15.51 -0.16 -1.42
N MET A 220 14.70 0.11 -0.40
CA MET A 220 15.05 1.00 0.71
C MET A 220 14.70 0.35 2.04
N ASN A 221 15.35 0.78 3.11
CA ASN A 221 15.03 0.37 4.48
C ASN A 221 14.12 1.41 5.14
N PRO A 222 12.82 1.14 5.32
CA PRO A 222 11.90 2.11 5.91
C PRO A 222 12.13 2.31 7.42
N THR A 223 12.89 1.45 8.11
CA THR A 223 13.26 1.67 9.51
C THR A 223 14.24 2.83 9.69
N LYS A 224 14.83 3.31 8.58
CA LYS A 224 15.73 4.47 8.54
C LYS A 224 15.00 5.78 8.29
N LEU A 225 13.69 5.74 8.06
CA LEU A 225 12.85 6.93 7.96
C LEU A 225 12.52 7.44 9.36
N GLU A 226 12.43 8.76 9.49
CA GLU A 226 12.00 9.44 10.70
C GLU A 226 10.57 9.01 11.08
N ASP A 227 10.35 8.75 12.37
CA ASP A 227 9.02 8.46 12.90
C ASP A 227 8.12 9.71 12.85
N ASP A 228 6.80 9.50 12.80
CA ASP A 228 5.80 10.58 12.76
C ASP A 228 6.10 11.65 11.69
N SER A 229 6.48 11.20 10.49
CA SER A 229 6.91 12.05 9.39
C SER A 229 6.31 11.65 8.03
N TYR A 230 6.35 12.59 7.09
CA TYR A 230 6.12 12.32 5.68
C TYR A 230 7.47 12.33 4.95
N THR A 231 7.70 11.36 4.07
CA THR A 231 8.90 11.29 3.22
C THR A 231 8.49 11.20 1.76
N ASN A 232 8.95 12.12 0.92
CA ASN A 232 8.78 12.06 -0.51
C ASN A 232 9.84 11.15 -1.15
N ILE A 233 9.41 10.17 -1.93
CA ILE A 233 10.29 9.30 -2.70
C ILE A 233 10.00 9.49 -4.17
N LYS A 234 11.00 9.94 -4.92
CA LYS A 234 10.92 10.16 -6.37
C LYS A 234 11.96 9.31 -7.09
N ILE A 235 11.48 8.47 -8.00
CA ILE A 235 12.28 7.62 -8.88
C ILE A 235 12.22 8.21 -10.29
N VAL A 236 13.38 8.57 -10.84
CA VAL A 236 13.51 9.09 -12.20
C VAL A 236 14.29 8.08 -13.02
N ALA A 237 13.79 7.74 -14.20
CA ALA A 237 14.46 6.87 -15.16
C ALA A 237 14.19 7.33 -16.59
N ASP A 238 14.90 6.78 -17.58
CA ASP A 238 14.66 7.11 -19.00
C ASP A 238 13.22 6.79 -19.44
N SER A 239 12.57 5.83 -18.79
CA SER A 239 11.19 5.42 -19.08
C SER A 239 10.11 6.27 -18.40
N GLY A 240 10.46 7.19 -17.50
CA GLY A 240 9.52 8.09 -16.85
C GLY A 240 9.90 8.47 -15.42
N THR A 241 8.95 9.08 -14.71
CA THR A 241 9.11 9.53 -13.31
C THR A 241 8.02 8.90 -12.45
N SER A 242 8.37 8.45 -11.25
CA SER A 242 7.40 7.92 -10.29
C SER A 242 7.64 8.53 -8.94
N GLU A 243 6.57 8.94 -8.28
CA GLU A 243 6.63 9.70 -7.05
C GLU A 243 5.57 9.20 -6.07
N VAL A 244 5.99 8.93 -4.84
CA VAL A 244 5.13 8.58 -3.72
C VAL A 244 5.44 9.43 -2.51
N ILE A 245 4.45 9.62 -1.64
CA ILE A 245 4.67 10.10 -0.28
C ILE A 245 4.53 8.90 0.66
N LEU A 246 5.57 8.60 1.41
CA LEU A 246 5.49 7.69 2.55
C LEU A 246 5.04 8.49 3.78
N ARG A 247 4.18 7.89 4.58
CA ARG A 247 3.77 8.39 5.89
C ARG A 247 4.14 7.34 6.92
N LYS A 248 5.02 7.69 7.85
CA LYS A 248 5.39 6.84 8.98
C LYS A 248 4.82 7.42 10.27
N GLY A 249 4.14 6.60 11.07
CA GLY A 249 3.45 7.03 12.28
C GLY A 249 2.25 7.95 12.00
N SER A 250 2.03 8.91 12.90
CA SER A 250 0.92 9.86 12.87
C SER A 250 1.42 11.32 12.77
N PRO A 251 2.12 11.70 11.69
CA PRO A 251 2.58 13.07 11.49
C PRO A 251 1.44 14.07 11.51
N THR A 252 1.69 15.22 12.12
CA THR A 252 0.78 16.37 11.98
C THR A 252 0.80 16.83 10.51
N PRO A 253 -0.35 16.92 9.82
CA PRO A 253 -0.39 17.44 8.46
C PRO A 253 0.22 18.84 8.41
N PRO A 254 0.96 19.20 7.35
CA PRO A 254 1.42 20.57 7.17
C PRO A 254 0.20 21.50 7.18
N THR A 255 0.22 22.54 8.02
CA THR A 255 -0.76 23.64 7.94
C THR A 255 -0.66 24.22 6.53
N GLU A 256 -1.72 24.13 5.73
CA GLU A 256 -1.76 24.79 4.42
C GLU A 256 -1.42 26.27 4.62
N ALA A 257 -0.24 26.68 4.13
CA ALA A 257 0.08 28.08 3.98
C ALA A 257 -0.89 28.63 2.93
N THR A 258 -1.91 29.36 3.38
CA THR A 258 -2.76 30.16 2.51
C THR A 258 -1.83 31.05 1.69
N THR A 259 -1.70 30.76 0.40
CA THR A 259 -1.06 31.68 -0.53
C THR A 259 -1.98 32.89 -0.61
N GLU A 260 -1.66 33.93 0.15
CA GLU A 260 -2.33 35.22 0.03
C GLU A 260 -2.09 35.71 -1.40
N ALA A 261 -3.15 35.73 -2.21
CA ALA A 261 -3.10 36.29 -3.54
C ALA A 261 -2.53 37.71 -3.46
N PRO A 262 -1.61 38.12 -4.36
CA PRO A 262 -1.05 39.46 -4.31
C PRO A 262 -2.19 40.47 -4.47
N SER A 263 -2.44 41.24 -3.41
CA SER A 263 -3.35 42.37 -3.44
C SER A 263 -2.87 43.37 -4.48
N THR A 264 -3.58 43.46 -5.60
CA THR A 264 -3.52 44.61 -6.50
C THR A 264 -4.03 45.82 -5.74
N LYS A 265 -3.13 46.52 -5.06
CA LYS A 265 -3.41 47.84 -4.50
C LYS A 265 -3.26 48.87 -5.63
N ALA A 266 -4.37 49.48 -6.01
CA ALA A 266 -4.41 50.60 -6.94
C ALA A 266 -3.51 51.75 -6.45
N PRO A 267 -2.86 52.53 -7.35
CA PRO A 267 -1.96 53.58 -6.95
C PRO A 267 -2.77 54.74 -6.36
N THR A 268 -2.60 54.98 -5.06
CA THR A 268 -3.16 56.18 -4.42
C THR A 268 -2.13 57.30 -4.51
N THR A 269 -2.49 58.30 -5.31
CA THR A 269 -1.85 59.60 -5.48
C THR A 269 -1.51 60.24 -4.14
N VAL A 270 -0.24 60.58 -3.92
CA VAL A 270 0.19 61.41 -2.78
C VAL A 270 0.14 62.87 -3.22
N ALA A 271 -0.75 63.66 -2.61
CA ALA A 271 -0.75 65.12 -2.70
C ALA A 271 0.36 65.70 -1.81
N PRO A 272 1.07 66.78 -2.22
CA PRO A 272 2.22 67.28 -1.47
C PRO A 272 1.86 68.45 -0.52
N THR A 273 2.78 68.70 0.43
CA THR A 273 3.05 69.95 1.20
C THR A 273 2.06 70.23 2.36
N THR A 274 2.45 70.68 3.58
CA THR A 274 3.38 71.77 3.94
C THR A 274 3.84 71.72 5.42
N GLU A 275 5.13 72.05 5.62
CA GLU A 275 5.89 72.66 6.74
C GLU A 275 5.43 72.64 8.22
N ALA A 276 6.41 72.47 9.13
CA ALA A 276 7.00 73.58 9.92
C ALA A 276 8.28 73.14 10.69
N PRO A 277 9.31 73.99 10.86
CA PRO A 277 10.60 73.59 11.41
C PRO A 277 10.87 74.02 12.87
N THR A 278 11.78 73.25 13.49
CA THR A 278 12.80 73.64 14.51
C THR A 278 12.39 74.07 15.92
N GLN A 279 12.92 73.34 16.92
CA GLN A 279 13.71 73.95 18.00
C GLN A 279 14.60 72.92 18.72
N ALA A 280 15.87 73.28 18.89
CA ALA A 280 16.85 72.62 19.75
C ALA A 280 17.19 73.54 20.93
N PRO A 281 17.57 73.02 22.10
CA PRO A 281 18.29 73.82 23.09
C PRO A 281 19.69 73.25 23.41
N THR A 282 20.67 74.12 23.13
CA THR A 282 21.77 74.60 24.01
C THR A 282 22.51 73.62 24.93
N VAL A 283 23.83 73.55 24.71
CA VAL A 283 24.86 73.03 25.61
C VAL A 283 25.47 74.21 26.37
N GLU A 284 25.62 74.11 27.70
CA GLU A 284 26.35 75.10 28.53
C GLU A 284 27.88 74.85 28.56
N PRO A 285 28.71 75.89 28.74
CA PRO A 285 30.15 75.83 28.54
C PRO A 285 30.96 75.45 29.79
N THR A 286 32.19 74.99 29.57
CA THR A 286 33.20 74.74 30.60
C THR A 286 34.17 75.93 30.68
N THR A 287 34.27 76.53 31.88
CA THR A 287 35.22 77.58 32.36
C THR A 287 35.19 78.97 31.73
#